data_AF-A0A918CC74-F1
#
_entry.id   AF-A0A918CC74-F1
#
_cell.length_a   1.000
_cell.length_b   1.000
_cell.length_c   1.000
_cell.angle_alpha   90.00
_cell.angle_beta   90.00
_cell.angle_gamma   90.00
#
_symmetry.space_group_name_H-M   'P 1'
#
loop_
_entity.id
_entity.type
_entity.pdbx_description
1 polymer ?
#
loop_
_entity_poly.entity_id
_entity_poly.type
_entity_poly.pdbx_seq_one_letter_code
_entity_poly.pdbx_strand_id
1 'polypeptide(L)'
;MKTVLETQFHEGKYEDVLTELLKLSALRPLTTDELTMQGLALMRSGNMIEARPLLEAAATQGNLEAAVESANLLRATGHQERALQQLTSLLPSLQGELRYRALRWMGVCEEMLGIDGSWERVEEARMGYLALGDAEMVARLNQSLSVIYNMRGRHTEALQLLQGSLVVLESQQNRGPYLSALSTLADLQMESRLYQEAQATIARALRLAREVQAFYNARRLSYLEALAALLSGNIGRFLPLIKQSIQDAEEAGDLPVVELGVALLADHHSRMGDHAQAIRVMTQFYQHQPSTQSVAIEIVEAMLARRRGDLAGAYQSLMALKQLAVRQHRPDQAVRAGLQAVYALYKMRHFERVSEELPEVLQSMMRLGTTGGPYALRPDMAELSELFLHAQNNPVTAPLLVTVLDQASGLLGATADLFAPIVMVELLTLGQYVVLTDGVPSTYAGRQARFVVAVLSYITLHPDCSNLDIQTALFPNHHPRTSARYIRDAVDHIDRLGPLLEKGGSYHRPVYRITDKVTVSMDLQLVFKRAAEGNALGALDAYRGEFMPELDDSEWVQDLRHRLTTTLKLALEPLLNDAELNRQYAQVVRLCTLALRALPLDLDLMTRRLQAAELSGSMYELELFRRELERSIN
;
A
#
# COMPACT_ATOMS: atom_id res chain seq x y z
N MET A 1 1.63 41.58 39.18
CA MET A 1 2.09 40.18 39.31
C MET A 1 1.11 39.21 38.65
N LYS A 2 -0.20 39.25 38.98
CA LYS A 2 -1.25 38.50 38.27
C LYS A 2 -1.20 38.70 36.73
N THR A 3 -1.11 39.96 36.28
CA THR A 3 -0.92 40.31 34.87
C THR A 3 0.39 39.81 34.24
N VAL A 4 1.45 39.62 35.02
CA VAL A 4 2.74 39.12 34.50
C VAL A 4 2.66 37.61 34.28
N LEU A 5 2.10 36.88 35.26
CA LEU A 5 1.84 35.44 35.14
C LEU A 5 0.89 35.12 34.00
N GLU A 6 -0.21 35.87 33.86
CA GLU A 6 -1.16 35.73 32.75
C GLU A 6 -0.48 35.96 31.40
N THR A 7 0.35 37.00 31.29
CA THR A 7 1.09 37.29 30.05
C THR A 7 2.06 36.16 29.71
N GLN A 8 2.88 35.70 30.67
CA GLN A 8 3.81 34.59 30.47
C GLN A 8 3.08 33.30 30.09
N PHE A 9 1.92 33.03 30.71
CA PHE A 9 1.09 31.88 30.40
C PHE A 9 0.55 31.93 28.97
N HIS A 10 0.06 33.10 28.50
CA HIS A 10 -0.40 33.28 27.13
C HIS A 10 0.73 33.24 26.09
N GLU A 11 1.94 33.67 26.46
CA GLU A 11 3.16 33.55 25.64
C GLU A 11 3.73 32.13 25.60
N GLY A 12 3.13 31.18 26.33
CA GLY A 12 3.58 29.79 26.37
C GLY A 12 4.83 29.54 27.22
N LYS A 13 5.21 30.49 28.08
CA LYS A 13 6.35 30.39 29.00
C LYS A 13 5.98 29.62 30.27
N TYR A 14 5.54 28.37 30.10
CA TYR A 14 4.98 27.57 31.20
C TYR A 14 5.99 27.31 32.32
N GLU A 15 7.26 27.07 32.02
CA GLU A 15 8.30 26.87 33.04
C GLU A 15 8.54 28.12 33.91
N ASP A 16 8.47 29.31 33.31
CA ASP A 16 8.56 30.58 34.04
C ASP A 16 7.36 30.75 34.97
N VAL A 17 6.15 30.46 34.47
CA VAL A 17 4.91 30.48 35.25
C VAL A 17 4.98 29.50 36.43
N LEU A 18 5.47 28.29 36.20
CA LEU A 18 5.63 27.27 37.25
C LEU A 18 6.64 27.70 38.31
N THR A 19 7.76 28.28 37.88
CA THR A 19 8.81 28.79 38.78
C THR A 19 8.28 29.89 39.68
N GLU A 20 7.51 30.83 39.13
CA GLU A 20 6.92 31.93 39.90
C GLU A 20 5.79 31.47 40.83
N LEU A 21 4.94 30.54 40.38
CA LEU A 21 3.88 29.95 41.22
C LEU A 21 4.47 29.11 42.36
N LEU A 22 5.60 28.42 42.13
CA LEU A 22 6.31 27.70 43.18
C LEU A 22 6.83 28.65 44.26
N LYS A 23 7.46 29.77 43.87
CA LYS A 23 7.89 30.82 44.82
C LYS A 23 6.73 31.37 45.63
N LEU A 24 5.57 31.58 44.99
CA LEU A 24 4.37 32.07 45.66
C LEU A 24 3.81 31.07 46.67
N SER A 25 3.77 29.79 46.30
CA SER A 25 3.26 28.72 47.17
C SER A 25 4.07 28.56 48.46
N ALA A 26 5.37 28.91 48.44
CA ALA A 26 6.22 28.93 49.62
C ALA A 26 5.90 30.09 50.60
N LEU A 27 5.26 31.16 50.11
CA LEU A 27 4.94 32.35 50.91
C LEU A 27 3.50 32.32 51.43
N ARG A 28 2.57 31.76 50.67
CA ARG A 28 1.15 31.65 51.03
C ARG A 28 0.45 30.52 50.27
N PRO A 29 -0.72 30.06 50.75
CA PRO A 29 -1.61 29.24 49.94
C PRO A 29 -1.95 29.94 48.61
N LEU A 30 -1.91 29.16 47.53
CA LEU A 30 -2.30 29.65 46.21
C LEU A 30 -3.81 29.88 46.15
N THR A 31 -4.20 30.93 45.44
CA THR A 31 -5.61 31.18 45.13
C THR A 31 -6.14 30.16 44.12
N THR A 32 -7.45 30.06 43.98
CA THR A 32 -8.08 29.15 43.01
C THR A 32 -7.63 29.41 41.57
N ASP A 33 -7.46 30.68 41.18
CA ASP A 33 -6.94 31.06 39.85
C ASP A 33 -5.48 30.63 39.66
N GLU A 34 -4.65 30.78 40.70
CA GLU A 34 -3.24 30.39 40.67
C GLU A 34 -3.07 28.87 40.63
N LEU A 35 -3.90 28.11 41.36
CA LEU A 35 -3.97 26.66 41.29
C LEU A 35 -4.38 26.21 39.88
N THR A 36 -5.38 26.87 39.29
CA THR A 36 -5.85 26.59 37.93
C THR A 36 -4.72 26.84 36.92
N MET A 37 -4.04 27.97 37.02
CA MET A 37 -2.92 28.33 36.14
C MET A 37 -1.73 27.37 36.30
N GLN A 38 -1.40 26.96 37.54
CA GLN A 38 -0.35 25.99 37.80
C GLN A 38 -0.69 24.63 37.19
N GLY A 39 -1.90 24.14 37.42
CA GLY A 39 -2.39 22.87 36.87
C GLY A 39 -2.38 22.89 35.34
N LEU A 40 -2.85 23.98 34.72
CA LEU A 40 -2.81 24.15 33.28
C LEU A 40 -1.39 24.22 32.71
N ALA A 41 -0.47 24.92 33.38
CA ALA A 41 0.92 25.02 32.95
C ALA A 41 1.60 23.64 33.00
N LEU A 42 1.42 22.88 34.07
CA LEU A 42 1.89 21.50 34.18
C LEU A 42 1.31 20.60 33.08
N MET A 43 -0.01 20.69 32.85
CA MET A 43 -0.69 19.93 31.80
C MET A 43 -0.11 20.24 30.42
N ARG A 44 0.17 21.52 30.13
CA ARG A 44 0.74 21.97 28.85
C ARG A 44 2.23 21.63 28.69
N SER A 45 2.97 21.54 29.80
CA SER A 45 4.35 20.99 29.83
C SER A 45 4.38 19.45 29.79
N GLY A 46 3.22 18.77 29.74
CA GLY A 46 3.12 17.31 29.67
C GLY A 46 3.15 16.59 31.03
N ASN A 47 3.20 17.30 32.15
CA ASN A 47 3.19 16.72 33.49
C ASN A 47 1.75 16.50 33.98
N MET A 48 1.07 15.52 33.39
CA MET A 48 -0.34 15.21 33.65
C MET A 48 -0.60 14.73 35.08
N ILE A 49 0.38 14.06 35.70
CA ILE A 49 0.23 13.49 37.05
C ILE A 49 0.18 14.61 38.09
N GLU A 50 1.09 15.58 38.01
CA GLU A 50 1.12 16.70 38.95
C GLU A 50 0.02 17.73 38.67
N ALA A 51 -0.39 17.90 37.41
CA ALA A 51 -1.47 18.80 37.03
C ALA A 51 -2.82 18.41 37.66
N ARG A 52 -3.10 17.11 37.74
CA ARG A 52 -4.40 16.56 38.15
C ARG A 52 -4.89 17.04 39.54
N PRO A 53 -4.14 16.83 40.64
CA PRO A 53 -4.62 17.23 41.96
C PRO A 53 -4.85 18.75 42.08
N LEU A 54 -4.11 19.56 41.33
CA LEU A 54 -4.26 21.02 41.32
C LEU A 54 -5.56 21.44 40.62
N LEU A 55 -5.85 20.87 39.45
CA LEU A 55 -7.09 21.14 38.72
C LEU A 55 -8.33 20.61 39.46
N GLU A 56 -8.24 19.43 40.08
CA GLU A 56 -9.33 18.89 40.91
C GLU A 56 -9.58 19.76 42.16
N ALA A 57 -8.51 20.24 42.82
CA ALA A 57 -8.63 21.16 43.95
C ALA A 57 -9.25 22.50 43.56
N ALA A 58 -8.86 23.07 42.42
CA ALA A 58 -9.47 24.31 41.92
C ALA A 58 -10.93 24.11 41.47
N ALA A 59 -11.25 22.98 40.86
CA ALA A 59 -12.61 22.63 40.44
C ALA A 59 -13.56 22.48 41.64
N THR A 60 -13.12 21.81 42.72
CA THR A 60 -13.91 21.67 43.97
C THR A 60 -14.13 23.01 44.69
N GLN A 61 -13.28 24.01 44.44
CA GLN A 61 -13.47 25.38 44.90
C GLN A 61 -14.38 26.23 43.98
N GLY A 62 -14.97 25.64 42.94
CA GLY A 62 -15.95 26.29 42.06
C GLY A 62 -15.36 26.93 40.80
N ASN A 63 -14.08 26.74 40.49
CA ASN A 63 -13.51 27.22 39.23
C ASN A 63 -13.95 26.32 38.06
N LEU A 64 -14.80 26.86 37.19
CA LEU A 64 -15.37 26.13 36.06
C LEU A 64 -14.32 25.77 34.99
N GLU A 65 -13.30 26.60 34.78
CA GLU A 65 -12.22 26.30 33.83
C GLU A 65 -11.40 25.09 34.31
N ALA A 66 -11.03 25.09 35.59
CA ALA A 66 -10.37 23.94 36.21
C ALA A 66 -11.22 22.67 36.13
N ALA A 67 -12.55 22.78 36.28
CA ALA A 67 -13.46 21.64 36.18
C ALA A 67 -13.52 21.05 34.76
N VAL A 68 -13.52 21.89 33.72
CA VAL A 68 -13.46 21.43 32.31
C VAL A 68 -12.11 20.82 31.99
N GLU A 69 -11.01 21.41 32.45
CA GLU A 69 -9.66 20.93 32.14
C GLU A 69 -9.28 19.69 32.95
N SER A 70 -9.82 19.54 34.17
CA SER A 70 -9.77 18.28 34.93
C SER A 70 -10.43 17.14 34.14
N ALA A 71 -11.57 17.38 33.51
CA ALA A 71 -12.21 16.37 32.65
C ALA A 71 -11.40 16.10 31.37
N ASN A 72 -10.79 17.12 30.77
CA ASN A 72 -9.87 16.95 29.64
C ASN A 72 -8.65 16.10 30.02
N LEU A 73 -8.14 16.25 31.25
CA LEU A 73 -7.05 15.44 31.77
C LEU A 73 -7.49 13.98 31.93
N LEU A 74 -8.67 13.71 32.47
CA LEU A 74 -9.25 12.35 32.51
C LEU A 74 -9.32 11.73 31.11
N ARG A 75 -9.76 12.48 30.10
CA ARG A 75 -9.76 12.03 28.70
C ARG A 75 -8.34 11.71 28.23
N ALA A 76 -7.38 12.61 28.47
CA ALA A 76 -5.99 12.44 28.05
C ALA A 76 -5.31 11.23 28.72
N THR A 77 -5.75 10.85 29.92
CA THR A 77 -5.25 9.66 30.65
C THR A 77 -6.09 8.40 30.42
N GLY A 78 -6.97 8.39 29.40
CA GLY A 78 -7.74 7.20 29.01
C GLY A 78 -8.90 6.86 29.94
N HIS A 79 -9.53 7.85 30.56
CA HIS A 79 -10.72 7.68 31.41
C HIS A 79 -11.93 8.38 30.77
N GLN A 80 -12.23 7.98 29.53
CA GLN A 80 -13.21 8.63 28.64
C GLN A 80 -14.61 8.68 29.25
N GLU A 81 -15.07 7.58 29.86
CA GLU A 81 -16.40 7.51 30.50
C GLU A 81 -16.52 8.51 31.66
N ARG A 82 -15.50 8.60 32.51
CA ARG A 82 -15.48 9.53 33.65
C ARG A 82 -15.41 10.98 33.17
N ALA A 83 -14.58 11.24 32.16
CA ALA A 83 -14.49 12.56 31.53
C ALA A 83 -15.85 12.99 30.96
N LEU A 84 -16.53 12.09 30.24
CA LEU A 84 -17.84 12.37 29.65
C LEU A 84 -18.91 12.60 30.72
N GLN A 85 -18.93 11.80 31.78
CA GLN A 85 -19.85 12.00 32.91
C GLN A 85 -19.65 13.36 33.57
N GLN A 86 -18.39 13.75 33.82
CA GLN A 86 -18.04 15.05 34.41
C GLN A 86 -18.47 16.20 33.50
N LEU A 87 -18.12 16.16 32.22
CA LEU A 87 -18.48 17.22 31.26
C LEU A 87 -20.01 17.36 31.10
N THR A 88 -20.73 16.24 31.07
CA THR A 88 -22.21 16.23 30.99
C THR A 88 -22.83 16.94 32.18
N SER A 89 -22.31 16.72 33.39
CA SER A 89 -22.79 17.40 34.61
C SER A 89 -22.49 18.89 34.62
N LEU A 90 -21.36 19.30 34.03
CA LEU A 90 -20.90 20.69 34.00
C LEU A 90 -21.64 21.50 32.94
N LEU A 91 -21.92 20.91 31.78
CA LEU A 91 -22.38 21.60 30.56
C LEU A 91 -23.54 22.60 30.77
N PRO A 92 -24.59 22.32 31.57
CA PRO A 92 -25.69 23.27 31.80
C PRO A 92 -25.27 24.57 32.47
N SER A 93 -24.16 24.57 33.23
CA SER A 93 -23.64 25.74 33.95
C SER A 93 -22.64 26.57 33.13
N LEU A 94 -22.18 26.05 31.99
CA LEU A 94 -21.14 26.69 31.18
C LEU A 94 -21.73 27.65 30.14
N GLN A 95 -21.05 28.77 29.91
CA GLN A 95 -21.39 29.76 28.89
C GLN A 95 -20.15 30.19 28.10
N GLY A 96 -20.37 30.81 26.93
CA GLY A 96 -19.32 31.36 26.08
C GLY A 96 -18.29 30.32 25.64
N GLU A 97 -17.02 30.73 25.59
CA GLU A 97 -15.90 29.90 25.14
C GLU A 97 -15.78 28.59 25.94
N LEU A 98 -15.98 28.65 27.27
CA LEU A 98 -15.81 27.48 28.12
C LEU A 98 -16.86 26.39 27.84
N ARG A 99 -18.07 26.78 27.43
CA ARG A 99 -19.08 25.85 26.94
C ARG A 99 -18.62 25.15 25.66
N TYR A 100 -18.09 25.90 24.69
CA TYR A 100 -17.59 25.33 23.44
C TYR A 100 -16.38 24.41 23.67
N ARG A 101 -15.51 24.77 24.61
CA ARG A 101 -14.39 23.91 25.04
C ARG A 101 -14.87 22.59 25.64
N ALA A 102 -15.89 22.63 26.50
CA ALA A 102 -16.49 21.42 27.06
C ALA A 102 -17.16 20.56 25.98
N LEU A 103 -17.93 21.15 25.07
CA LEU A 103 -18.55 20.45 23.94
C LEU A 103 -17.51 19.76 23.05
N ARG A 104 -16.39 20.42 22.77
CA ARG A 104 -15.26 19.82 22.05
C ARG A 104 -14.78 18.55 22.76
N TRP A 105 -14.51 18.61 24.05
CA TRP A 105 -14.01 17.46 24.81
C TRP A 105 -15.04 16.36 24.93
N MET A 106 -16.32 16.70 25.09
CA MET A 106 -17.42 15.73 25.06
C MET A 106 -17.45 14.99 23.73
N GLY A 107 -17.45 15.70 22.61
CA GLY A 107 -17.48 15.08 21.28
C GLY A 107 -16.30 14.14 21.02
N VAL A 108 -15.09 14.51 21.49
CA VAL A 108 -13.91 13.62 21.40
C VAL A 108 -14.07 12.38 22.28
N CYS A 109 -14.60 12.51 23.50
CA CYS A 109 -14.89 11.36 24.37
C CYS A 109 -15.97 10.45 23.77
N GLU A 110 -17.06 11.03 23.28
CA GLU A 110 -18.15 10.31 22.62
C GLU A 110 -17.64 9.53 21.41
N GLU A 111 -16.78 10.13 20.59
CA GLU A 111 -16.16 9.44 19.45
C GLU A 111 -15.28 8.28 19.90
N MET A 112 -14.41 8.47 20.92
CA MET A 112 -13.57 7.39 21.45
C MET A 112 -14.38 6.24 22.06
N LEU A 113 -15.60 6.50 22.52
CA LEU A 113 -16.53 5.52 23.07
C LEU A 113 -17.44 4.90 21.99
N GLY A 114 -17.34 5.34 20.73
CA GLY A 114 -18.20 4.87 19.64
C GLY A 114 -19.66 5.30 19.78
N ILE A 115 -19.92 6.43 20.46
CA ILE A 115 -21.26 6.98 20.63
C ILE A 115 -21.67 7.72 19.34
N ASP A 116 -22.81 7.34 18.78
CA ASP A 116 -23.38 8.02 17.61
C ASP A 116 -23.74 9.47 17.93
N GLY A 117 -23.49 10.38 16.98
CA GLY A 117 -23.75 11.82 17.15
C GLY A 117 -22.58 12.63 17.73
N SER A 118 -21.44 12.02 18.07
CA SER A 118 -20.22 12.68 18.55
C SER A 118 -19.81 13.95 17.76
N TRP A 119 -19.96 13.91 16.43
CA TRP A 119 -19.65 15.01 15.52
C TRP A 119 -20.52 16.25 15.76
N GLU A 120 -21.76 16.09 16.24
CA GLU A 120 -22.67 17.20 16.52
C GLU A 120 -22.11 18.10 17.63
N ARG A 121 -21.49 17.49 18.66
CA ARG A 121 -20.85 18.24 19.75
C ARG A 121 -19.65 19.02 19.27
N VAL A 122 -18.80 18.40 18.44
CA VAL A 122 -17.62 19.06 17.89
C VAL A 122 -18.01 20.17 16.90
N GLU A 123 -19.10 19.97 16.16
CA GLU A 123 -19.66 20.97 15.24
C GLU A 123 -20.31 22.15 15.99
N GLU A 124 -21.06 21.89 17.07
CA GLU A 124 -21.59 22.94 17.96
C GLU A 124 -20.44 23.78 18.55
N ALA A 125 -19.38 23.12 19.02
CA ALA A 125 -18.18 23.80 19.49
C ALA A 125 -17.56 24.65 18.37
N ARG A 126 -17.42 24.10 17.15
CA ARG A 126 -16.82 24.80 15.99
C ARG A 126 -17.58 26.06 15.63
N MET A 127 -18.92 25.97 15.55
CA MET A 127 -19.78 27.12 15.27
C MET A 127 -19.69 28.17 16.38
N GLY A 128 -19.52 27.74 17.63
CA GLY A 128 -19.25 28.62 18.77
C GLY A 128 -17.95 29.41 18.62
N TYR A 129 -16.83 28.75 18.34
CA TYR A 129 -15.55 29.45 18.12
C TYR A 129 -15.55 30.33 16.85
N LEU A 130 -16.31 29.95 15.82
CA LEU A 130 -16.52 30.79 14.65
C LEU A 130 -17.24 32.09 15.02
N ALA A 131 -18.29 32.01 15.86
CA ALA A 131 -19.00 33.18 16.37
C ALA A 131 -18.14 34.06 17.28
N LEU A 132 -17.15 33.48 17.97
CA LEU A 132 -16.15 34.21 18.75
C LEU A 132 -15.03 34.84 17.89
N GLY A 133 -14.96 34.52 16.59
CA GLY A 133 -13.89 34.98 15.70
C GLY A 133 -12.54 34.28 15.92
N ASP A 134 -12.53 33.14 16.63
CA ASP A 134 -11.32 32.38 16.92
C ASP A 134 -11.00 31.41 15.77
N ALA A 135 -10.36 31.96 14.73
CA ALA A 135 -9.98 31.21 13.54
C ALA A 135 -9.03 30.04 13.86
N GLU A 136 -8.18 30.17 14.88
CA GLU A 136 -7.24 29.11 15.28
C GLU A 136 -7.99 27.91 15.86
N MET A 137 -8.90 28.13 16.79
CA MET A 137 -9.70 27.06 17.37
C MET A 137 -10.64 26.43 16.36
N VAL A 138 -11.21 27.22 15.44
CA VAL A 138 -11.95 26.67 14.29
C VAL A 138 -11.06 25.74 13.47
N ALA A 139 -9.83 26.12 13.16
CA ALA A 139 -8.91 25.27 12.40
C ALA A 139 -8.54 23.97 13.12
N ARG A 140 -8.34 24.03 14.45
CA ARG A 140 -8.10 22.85 15.30
C ARG A 140 -9.33 21.93 15.37
N LEU A 141 -10.54 22.50 15.44
CA LEU A 141 -11.78 21.73 15.45
C LEU A 141 -12.08 21.09 14.10
N ASN A 142 -11.79 21.77 13.00
CA ASN A 142 -11.81 21.19 11.66
C ASN A 142 -10.89 19.98 11.54
N GLN A 143 -9.71 19.98 12.20
CA GLN A 143 -8.86 18.79 12.24
C GLN A 143 -9.56 17.65 12.99
N SER A 144 -10.13 17.90 14.16
CA SER A 144 -10.88 16.88 14.91
C SER A 144 -12.07 16.34 14.11
N LEU A 145 -12.84 17.21 13.48
CA LEU A 145 -13.93 16.83 12.59
C LEU A 145 -13.43 16.07 11.36
N SER A 146 -12.27 16.42 10.80
CA SER A 146 -11.70 15.67 9.69
C SER A 146 -11.39 14.24 10.09
N VAL A 147 -10.89 14.01 11.32
CA VAL A 147 -10.64 12.66 11.84
C VAL A 147 -11.97 11.93 12.03
N ILE A 148 -13.00 12.57 12.61
CA ILE A 148 -14.33 11.98 12.78
C ILE A 148 -15.00 11.65 11.44
N TYR A 149 -14.96 12.57 10.48
CA TYR A 149 -15.50 12.38 9.14
C TYR A 149 -14.74 11.28 8.41
N ASN A 150 -13.42 11.24 8.58
CA ASN A 150 -12.60 10.18 8.04
C ASN A 150 -13.06 8.83 8.57
N MET A 151 -13.18 8.68 9.90
CA MET A 151 -13.64 7.47 10.60
C MET A 151 -15.05 7.01 10.20
N ARG A 152 -15.84 7.89 9.57
CA ARG A 152 -17.18 7.64 9.06
C ARG A 152 -17.24 7.49 7.53
N GLY A 153 -16.10 7.38 6.85
CA GLY A 153 -16.02 7.22 5.40
C GLY A 153 -16.22 8.52 4.59
N ARG A 154 -16.31 9.68 5.23
CA ARG A 154 -16.53 11.00 4.60
C ARG A 154 -15.19 11.67 4.25
N HIS A 155 -14.37 11.01 3.44
CA HIS A 155 -12.99 11.43 3.14
C HIS A 155 -12.88 12.77 2.42
N THR A 156 -13.72 13.02 1.41
CA THR A 156 -13.72 14.28 0.66
C THR A 156 -13.97 15.47 1.59
N GLU A 157 -14.91 15.32 2.52
CA GLU A 157 -15.24 16.35 3.49
C GLU A 157 -14.12 16.52 4.54
N ALA A 158 -13.54 15.40 5.00
CA ALA A 158 -12.37 15.42 5.86
C ALA A 158 -11.19 16.17 5.23
N LEU A 159 -10.89 15.88 3.96
CA LEU A 159 -9.83 16.54 3.20
C LEU A 159 -10.09 18.05 3.04
N GLN A 160 -11.32 18.44 2.67
CA GLN A 160 -11.69 19.85 2.51
C GLN A 160 -11.56 20.64 3.82
N LEU A 161 -12.08 20.09 4.93
CA LEU A 161 -11.96 20.70 6.26
C LEU A 161 -10.49 20.89 6.64
N LEU A 162 -9.67 19.86 6.44
CA LEU A 162 -8.28 19.88 6.85
C LEU A 162 -7.41 20.82 6.00
N GLN A 163 -7.64 20.86 4.68
CA GLN A 163 -6.93 21.76 3.77
C GLN A 163 -7.15 23.23 4.12
N GLY A 164 -8.39 23.62 4.44
CA GLY A 164 -8.70 24.98 4.90
C GLY A 164 -8.00 25.34 6.21
N SER A 165 -7.87 24.38 7.12
CA SER A 165 -7.20 24.58 8.41
C SER A 165 -5.69 24.74 8.31
N LEU A 166 -5.04 24.07 7.37
CA LEU A 166 -3.58 24.09 7.26
C LEU A 166 -3.03 25.51 7.04
N VAL A 167 -3.74 26.35 6.28
CA VAL A 167 -3.34 27.75 6.03
C VAL A 167 -3.33 28.56 7.33
N VAL A 168 -4.38 28.42 8.14
CA VAL A 168 -4.51 29.13 9.42
C VAL A 168 -3.48 28.65 10.43
N LEU A 169 -3.25 27.34 10.49
CA LEU A 169 -2.31 26.72 11.45
C LEU A 169 -0.85 26.99 11.08
N GLU A 170 -0.54 27.15 9.80
CA GLU A 170 0.83 27.41 9.35
C GLU A 170 1.37 28.75 9.85
N SER A 171 0.52 29.79 9.95
CA SER A 171 0.93 31.11 10.44
C SER A 171 1.06 31.21 11.96
N GLN A 172 0.74 30.15 12.72
CA GLN A 172 0.75 30.20 14.17
C GLN A 172 2.14 29.97 14.76
N GLN A 173 2.40 30.62 15.90
CA GLN A 173 3.63 30.44 16.65
C GLN A 173 3.76 29.02 17.22
N ASN A 174 2.65 28.45 17.69
CA ASN A 174 2.61 27.04 18.10
C ASN A 174 2.50 26.15 16.86
N ARG A 175 3.62 25.51 16.51
CA ARG A 175 3.75 24.64 15.34
C ARG A 175 3.22 23.22 15.55
N GLY A 176 2.90 22.83 16.79
CA GLY A 176 2.41 21.48 17.13
C GLY A 176 1.07 21.10 16.46
N PRO A 177 0.02 21.94 16.55
CA PRO A 177 -1.24 21.71 15.83
C PRO A 177 -1.04 21.60 14.32
N TYR A 178 -0.13 22.37 13.77
CA TYR A 178 0.18 22.33 12.35
C TYR A 178 0.85 21.00 11.93
N LEU A 179 1.80 20.50 12.71
CA LEU A 179 2.38 19.17 12.52
C LEU A 179 1.34 18.06 12.63
N SER A 180 0.44 18.18 13.60
CA SER A 180 -0.68 17.24 13.79
C SER A 180 -1.60 17.24 12.57
N ALA A 181 -1.98 18.40 12.06
CA ALA A 181 -2.81 18.53 10.87
C ALA A 181 -2.13 17.96 9.61
N LEU A 182 -0.82 18.19 9.42
CA LEU A 182 -0.07 17.58 8.32
C LEU A 182 0.01 16.06 8.45
N SER A 183 0.17 15.54 9.67
CA SER A 183 0.18 14.11 9.95
C SER A 183 -1.18 13.48 9.61
N THR A 184 -2.28 14.11 10.03
CA THR A 184 -3.64 13.70 9.66
C THR A 184 -3.83 13.75 8.15
N LEU A 185 -3.35 14.80 7.47
CA LEU A 185 -3.48 14.92 6.02
C LEU A 185 -2.75 13.79 5.29
N ALA A 186 -1.55 13.42 5.75
CA ALA A 186 -0.81 12.31 5.20
C ALA A 186 -1.58 10.99 5.35
N ASP A 187 -2.15 10.73 6.52
CA ASP A 187 -2.99 9.54 6.76
C ASP A 187 -4.23 9.55 5.84
N LEU A 188 -4.94 10.67 5.72
CA LEU A 188 -6.09 10.82 4.81
C LEU A 188 -5.71 10.58 3.34
N GLN A 189 -4.57 11.11 2.91
CA GLN A 189 -4.07 10.96 1.54
C GLN A 189 -3.68 9.51 1.26
N MET A 190 -3.06 8.82 2.23
CA MET A 190 -2.75 7.39 2.14
C MET A 190 -4.01 6.54 2.01
N GLU A 191 -5.03 6.85 2.81
CA GLU A 191 -6.35 6.23 2.73
C GLU A 191 -7.04 6.48 1.39
N SER A 192 -6.93 7.71 0.87
CA SER A 192 -7.51 8.14 -0.41
C SER A 192 -6.67 7.77 -1.63
N ARG A 193 -5.61 6.95 -1.47
CA ARG A 193 -4.68 6.53 -2.54
C ARG A 193 -3.92 7.67 -3.24
N LEU A 194 -3.87 8.84 -2.62
CA LEU A 194 -3.10 10.00 -3.07
C LEU A 194 -1.65 9.85 -2.62
N TYR A 195 -0.96 8.80 -3.08
CA TYR A 195 0.36 8.41 -2.55
C TYR A 195 1.46 9.42 -2.87
N GLN A 196 1.38 10.08 -4.03
CA GLN A 196 2.35 11.11 -4.40
C GLN A 196 2.15 12.36 -3.55
N GLU A 197 0.91 12.77 -3.31
CA GLU A 197 0.55 13.86 -2.42
C GLU A 197 0.90 13.53 -0.97
N ALA A 198 0.65 12.30 -0.52
CA ALA A 198 1.03 11.80 0.79
C ALA A 198 2.54 11.90 0.98
N GLN A 199 3.36 11.47 0.01
CA GLN A 199 4.82 11.62 0.08
C GLN A 199 5.26 13.08 0.25
N ALA A 200 4.64 14.01 -0.49
CA ALA A 200 4.94 15.44 -0.35
C ALA A 200 4.55 15.98 1.03
N THR A 201 3.38 15.60 1.54
CA THR A 201 2.89 15.97 2.88
C THR A 201 3.76 15.38 3.99
N ILE A 202 4.13 14.10 3.88
CA ILE A 202 5.01 13.39 4.82
C ILE A 202 6.37 14.08 4.86
N ALA A 203 6.96 14.42 3.71
CA ALA A 203 8.24 15.12 3.67
C ALA A 203 8.17 16.50 4.35
N ARG A 204 7.05 17.23 4.19
CA ARG A 204 6.81 18.50 4.90
C ARG A 204 6.67 18.28 6.41
N ALA A 205 5.90 17.28 6.82
CA ALA A 205 5.68 16.92 8.21
C ALA A 205 6.97 16.46 8.90
N LEU A 206 7.82 15.69 8.22
CA LEU A 206 9.11 15.23 8.73
C LEU A 206 10.08 16.39 9.00
N ARG A 207 10.17 17.36 8.08
CA ARG A 207 10.97 18.58 8.30
C ARG A 207 10.48 19.33 9.54
N LEU A 208 9.17 19.55 9.62
CA LEU A 208 8.58 20.24 10.76
C LEU A 208 8.76 19.48 12.07
N ALA A 209 8.59 18.16 12.07
CA ALA A 209 8.80 17.31 13.25
C ALA A 209 10.23 17.43 13.78
N ARG A 210 11.23 17.54 12.90
CA ARG A 210 12.63 17.78 13.28
C ARG A 210 12.83 19.20 13.84
N GLU A 211 12.23 20.22 13.22
CA GLU A 211 12.29 21.61 13.68
C GLU A 211 11.74 21.78 15.11
N VAL A 212 10.60 21.14 15.39
CA VAL A 212 9.93 21.21 16.71
C VAL A 212 10.35 20.09 17.67
N GLN A 213 11.35 19.29 17.30
CA GLN A 213 11.88 18.17 18.07
C GLN A 213 10.82 17.13 18.50
N ALA A 214 9.78 16.94 17.67
CA ALA A 214 8.77 15.90 17.84
C ALA A 214 9.29 14.55 17.31
N PHE A 215 10.27 13.97 18.01
CA PHE A 215 10.99 12.78 17.54
C PHE A 215 10.09 11.54 17.34
N TYR A 216 9.08 11.36 18.18
CA TYR A 216 8.10 10.28 18.02
C TYR A 216 7.31 10.43 16.70
N ASN A 217 6.79 11.63 16.42
CA ASN A 217 6.12 11.93 15.15
C ASN A 217 7.03 11.71 13.95
N ALA A 218 8.29 12.12 14.05
CA ALA A 218 9.28 11.92 12.97
C ALA A 218 9.50 10.43 12.65
N ARG A 219 9.60 9.55 13.65
CA ARG A 219 9.75 8.10 13.42
C ARG A 219 8.49 7.48 12.80
N ARG A 220 7.30 7.82 13.32
CA ARG A 220 6.02 7.38 12.72
C ARG A 220 5.90 7.81 11.26
N LEU A 221 6.25 9.06 10.96
CA LEU A 221 6.21 9.60 9.60
C LEU A 221 7.26 8.96 8.67
N SER A 222 8.41 8.53 9.20
CA SER A 222 9.44 7.83 8.42
C SER A 222 8.97 6.44 8.01
N TYR A 223 8.31 5.71 8.92
CA TYR A 223 7.62 4.46 8.60
C TYR A 223 6.52 4.69 7.54
N LEU A 224 5.72 5.75 7.70
CA LEU A 224 4.65 6.08 6.74
C LEU A 224 5.22 6.43 5.36
N GLU A 225 6.38 7.09 5.28
CA GLU A 225 7.07 7.37 4.01
C GLU A 225 7.47 6.08 3.29
N ALA A 226 8.03 5.12 4.02
CA ALA A 226 8.39 3.82 3.47
C ALA A 226 7.13 3.09 2.95
N LEU A 227 6.05 3.08 3.72
CA LEU A 227 4.79 2.46 3.31
C LEU A 227 4.18 3.15 2.08
N ALA A 228 4.23 4.49 2.00
CA ALA A 228 3.81 5.23 0.82
C ALA A 228 4.64 4.87 -0.42
N ALA A 229 5.96 4.68 -0.27
CA ALA A 229 6.83 4.20 -1.35
C ALA A 229 6.46 2.79 -1.81
N LEU A 230 6.14 1.88 -0.87
CA LEU A 230 5.67 0.53 -1.22
C LEU A 230 4.33 0.57 -1.98
N LEU A 231 3.35 1.33 -1.48
CA LEU A 231 2.01 1.40 -2.06
C LEU A 231 1.95 2.12 -3.42
N SER A 232 2.92 3.00 -3.69
CA SER A 232 3.13 3.62 -5.01
C SER A 232 3.99 2.76 -5.96
N GLY A 233 4.36 1.53 -5.57
CA GLY A 233 5.19 0.64 -6.40
C GLY A 233 6.65 1.08 -6.52
N ASN A 234 7.10 2.09 -5.76
CA ASN A 234 8.48 2.58 -5.78
C ASN A 234 9.38 1.72 -4.89
N ILE A 235 9.66 0.49 -5.33
CA ILE A 235 10.45 -0.49 -4.59
C ILE A 235 11.88 0.00 -4.32
N GLY A 236 12.46 0.75 -5.28
CA GLY A 236 13.80 1.34 -5.14
C GLY A 236 13.92 2.32 -3.98
N ARG A 237 12.85 3.05 -3.65
CA ARG A 237 12.79 3.93 -2.46
C ARG A 237 12.32 3.19 -1.21
N PHE A 238 11.41 2.24 -1.33
CA PHE A 238 10.87 1.49 -0.18
C PHE A 238 11.96 0.82 0.66
N LEU A 239 12.82 0.01 0.04
CA LEU A 239 13.82 -0.79 0.77
C LEU A 239 14.82 0.04 1.60
N PRO A 240 15.43 1.13 1.09
CA PRO A 240 16.29 1.96 1.93
C PRO A 240 15.50 2.72 3.01
N LEU A 241 14.30 3.20 2.71
CA LEU A 241 13.48 3.94 3.67
C LEU A 241 13.05 3.06 4.86
N ILE A 242 12.57 1.84 4.59
CA ILE A 242 12.10 0.96 5.67
C ILE A 242 13.25 0.50 6.56
N LYS A 243 14.43 0.21 5.99
CA LYS A 243 15.61 -0.16 6.76
C LYS A 243 16.09 0.97 7.65
N GLN A 244 16.15 2.20 7.12
CA GLN A 244 16.50 3.37 7.91
C GLN A 244 15.48 3.61 9.02
N SER A 245 14.19 3.51 8.72
CA SER A 245 13.12 3.70 9.71
C SER A 245 13.19 2.67 10.85
N ILE A 246 13.55 1.41 10.57
CA ILE A 246 13.74 0.38 11.59
C ILE A 246 14.96 0.75 12.46
N GLN A 247 16.09 1.07 11.83
CA GLN A 247 17.32 1.42 12.55
C GLN A 247 17.13 2.63 13.48
N ASP A 248 16.55 3.73 12.97
CA ASP A 248 16.30 4.95 13.74
C ASP A 248 15.35 4.68 14.94
N ALA A 249 14.41 3.75 14.77
CA ALA A 249 13.47 3.35 15.82
C ALA A 249 14.13 2.43 16.86
N GLU A 250 15.00 1.51 16.45
CA GLU A 250 15.80 0.66 17.34
C GLU A 250 16.72 1.50 18.23
N GLU A 251 17.46 2.44 17.64
CA GLU A 251 18.35 3.36 18.36
C GLU A 251 17.59 4.22 19.40
N ALA A 252 16.33 4.53 19.11
CA ALA A 252 15.45 5.31 19.99
C ALA A 252 14.65 4.46 21.00
N GLY A 253 14.72 3.13 20.94
CA GLY A 253 13.90 2.23 21.75
C GLY A 253 12.39 2.28 21.43
N ASP A 254 12.02 2.72 20.23
CA ASP A 254 10.63 2.86 19.78
C ASP A 254 10.09 1.53 19.24
N LEU A 255 9.87 0.59 20.16
CA LEU A 255 9.48 -0.79 19.84
C LEU A 255 8.27 -0.89 18.89
N PRO A 256 7.18 -0.09 19.03
CA PRO A 256 6.06 -0.15 18.09
C PRO A 256 6.45 0.09 16.62
N VAL A 257 7.32 1.07 16.33
CA VAL A 257 7.77 1.36 14.96
C VAL A 257 8.70 0.26 14.44
N VAL A 258 9.55 -0.30 15.30
CA VAL A 258 10.41 -1.45 14.96
C VAL A 258 9.57 -2.65 14.57
N GLU A 259 8.57 -3.03 15.38
CA GLU A 259 7.68 -4.16 15.10
C GLU A 259 6.97 -4.02 13.75
N LEU A 260 6.38 -2.85 13.49
CA LEU A 260 5.69 -2.57 12.23
C LEU A 260 6.64 -2.57 11.04
N GLY A 261 7.83 -1.98 11.18
CA GLY A 261 8.83 -1.93 10.13
C GLY A 261 9.36 -3.32 9.76
N VAL A 262 9.69 -4.14 10.76
CA VAL A 262 10.13 -5.53 10.60
C VAL A 262 9.04 -6.37 9.93
N ALA A 263 7.80 -6.26 10.40
CA ALA A 263 6.67 -6.98 9.80
C ALA A 263 6.46 -6.59 8.33
N LEU A 264 6.55 -5.30 8.00
CA LEU A 264 6.39 -4.80 6.62
C LEU A 264 7.51 -5.29 5.70
N LEU A 265 8.76 -5.22 6.16
CA LEU A 265 9.92 -5.67 5.38
C LEU A 265 9.91 -7.20 5.18
N ALA A 266 9.59 -7.96 6.23
CA ALA A 266 9.48 -9.41 6.15
C ALA A 266 8.33 -9.85 5.24
N ASP A 267 7.16 -9.19 5.31
CA ASP A 267 6.04 -9.48 4.42
C ASP A 267 6.40 -9.19 2.96
N HIS A 268 7.07 -8.06 2.67
CA HIS A 268 7.55 -7.74 1.34
C HIS A 268 8.47 -8.84 0.78
N HIS A 269 9.51 -9.24 1.53
CA HIS A 269 10.40 -10.33 1.11
C HIS A 269 9.64 -11.63 0.86
N SER A 270 8.70 -11.96 1.74
CA SER A 270 7.88 -13.16 1.63
C SER A 270 6.97 -13.13 0.39
N ARG A 271 6.40 -11.98 0.01
CA ARG A 271 5.59 -11.80 -1.21
C ARG A 271 6.42 -11.96 -2.49
N MET A 272 7.69 -11.58 -2.45
CA MET A 272 8.64 -11.76 -3.57
C MET A 272 9.20 -13.19 -3.66
N GLY A 273 8.81 -14.10 -2.76
CA GLY A 273 9.32 -15.46 -2.69
C GLY A 273 10.65 -15.62 -1.95
N ASP A 274 11.24 -14.53 -1.44
CA ASP A 274 12.48 -14.56 -0.66
C ASP A 274 12.19 -14.82 0.83
N HIS A 275 11.66 -16.02 1.11
CA HIS A 275 11.31 -16.43 2.47
C HIS A 275 12.53 -16.51 3.40
N ALA A 276 13.73 -16.74 2.84
CA ALA A 276 14.96 -16.79 3.62
C ALA A 276 15.32 -15.41 4.18
N GLN A 277 15.19 -14.34 3.39
CA GLN A 277 15.35 -12.98 3.92
C GLN A 277 14.25 -12.63 4.91
N ALA A 278 12.99 -12.99 4.64
CA ALA A 278 11.90 -12.72 5.56
C ALA A 278 12.18 -13.32 6.96
N ILE A 279 12.60 -14.59 7.02
CA ILE A 279 12.98 -15.26 8.28
C ILE A 279 14.18 -14.58 8.93
N ARG A 280 15.20 -14.18 8.15
CA ARG A 280 16.38 -13.50 8.70
C ARG A 280 16.02 -12.19 9.40
N VAL A 281 15.20 -11.36 8.77
CA VAL A 281 14.78 -10.07 9.33
C VAL A 281 14.00 -10.27 10.63
N MET A 282 13.06 -11.22 10.67
CA MET A 282 12.30 -11.55 11.89
C MET A 282 13.19 -12.15 12.99
N THR A 283 14.14 -13.02 12.62
CA THR A 283 15.08 -13.62 13.58
C THR A 283 15.99 -12.57 14.21
N GLN A 284 16.48 -11.62 13.42
CA GLN A 284 17.28 -10.50 13.93
C GLN A 284 16.50 -9.68 14.96
N PHE A 285 15.22 -9.41 14.73
CA PHE A 285 14.37 -8.75 15.72
C PHE A 285 14.33 -9.51 17.04
N TYR A 286 14.01 -10.81 17.03
CA TYR A 286 13.94 -11.61 18.26
C TYR A 286 15.28 -11.81 18.96
N GLN A 287 16.41 -11.74 18.25
CA GLN A 287 17.73 -11.76 18.87
C GLN A 287 18.00 -10.50 19.69
N HIS A 288 17.54 -9.33 19.22
CA HIS A 288 17.66 -8.07 19.95
C HIS A 288 16.57 -7.89 21.01
N GLN A 289 15.40 -8.52 20.80
CA GLN A 289 14.21 -8.40 21.65
C GLN A 289 13.64 -9.78 22.09
N PRO A 290 14.40 -10.61 22.81
CA PRO A 290 14.06 -12.02 23.06
C PRO A 290 12.82 -12.23 23.94
N SER A 291 12.45 -11.24 24.75
CA SER A 291 11.27 -11.30 25.63
C SER A 291 10.02 -10.67 25.01
N THR A 292 10.11 -10.11 23.81
CA THR A 292 9.01 -9.37 23.19
C THR A 292 8.13 -10.29 22.37
N GLN A 293 6.84 -10.31 22.70
CA GLN A 293 5.81 -10.95 21.88
C GLN A 293 5.24 -9.94 20.89
N SER A 294 5.40 -10.19 19.59
CA SER A 294 4.90 -9.29 18.54
C SER A 294 3.91 -10.00 17.64
N VAL A 295 2.64 -9.71 17.87
CA VAL A 295 1.52 -10.24 17.06
C VAL A 295 1.68 -9.90 15.58
N ALA A 296 2.20 -8.71 15.25
CA ALA A 296 2.40 -8.30 13.86
C ALA A 296 3.41 -9.20 13.12
N ILE A 297 4.53 -9.51 13.77
CA ILE A 297 5.60 -10.35 13.21
C ILE A 297 5.15 -11.81 13.15
N GLU A 298 4.49 -12.31 14.21
CA GLU A 298 3.96 -13.67 14.26
C GLU A 298 2.88 -13.92 13.19
N ILE A 299 2.07 -12.91 12.85
CA ILE A 299 1.13 -12.99 11.71
C ILE A 299 1.90 -13.18 10.40
N VAL A 300 2.98 -12.42 10.17
CA VAL A 300 3.80 -12.53 8.95
C VAL A 300 4.51 -13.88 8.88
N GLU A 301 4.96 -14.41 10.01
CA GLU A 301 5.52 -15.76 10.10
C GLU A 301 4.49 -16.82 9.70
N ALA A 302 3.26 -16.73 10.20
CA ALA A 302 2.20 -17.66 9.84
C ALA A 302 1.76 -17.50 8.36
N MET A 303 1.75 -16.27 7.82
CA MET A 303 1.55 -16.02 6.39
C MET A 303 2.67 -16.65 5.54
N LEU A 304 3.92 -16.59 6.01
CA LEU A 304 5.05 -17.24 5.36
C LEU A 304 4.90 -18.77 5.38
N ALA A 305 4.44 -19.36 6.48
CA ALA A 305 4.12 -20.80 6.54
C ALA A 305 3.04 -21.17 5.51
N ARG A 306 1.97 -20.36 5.40
CA ARG A 306 0.92 -20.53 4.39
C ARG A 306 1.47 -20.47 2.97
N ARG A 307 2.29 -19.47 2.64
CA ARG A 307 2.91 -19.29 1.31
C ARG A 307 3.85 -20.45 0.96
N ARG A 308 4.47 -21.08 1.95
CA ARG A 308 5.31 -22.28 1.80
C ARG A 308 4.54 -23.61 1.74
N GLY A 309 3.22 -23.57 1.87
CA GLY A 309 2.34 -24.73 1.74
C GLY A 309 1.94 -25.41 3.04
N ASP A 310 2.39 -24.94 4.21
CA ASP A 310 1.88 -25.40 5.50
C ASP A 310 0.56 -24.70 5.83
N LEU A 311 -0.50 -25.08 5.11
CA LEU A 311 -1.81 -24.43 5.22
C LEU A 311 -2.48 -24.74 6.56
N ALA A 312 -2.35 -25.96 7.06
CA ALA A 312 -2.98 -26.40 8.31
C ALA A 312 -2.31 -25.76 9.54
N GLY A 313 -0.97 -25.75 9.59
CA GLY A 313 -0.22 -25.07 10.64
C GLY A 313 -0.46 -23.56 10.60
N ALA A 314 -0.42 -22.95 9.42
CA ALA A 314 -0.73 -21.53 9.26
C ALA A 314 -2.14 -21.17 9.75
N TYR A 315 -3.16 -21.96 9.39
CA TYR A 315 -4.53 -21.74 9.86
C TYR A 315 -4.62 -21.76 11.40
N GLN A 316 -4.04 -22.78 12.05
CA GLN A 316 -4.04 -22.89 13.51
C GLN A 316 -3.35 -21.70 14.18
N SER A 317 -2.17 -21.32 13.69
CA SER A 317 -1.41 -20.18 14.21
C SER A 317 -2.16 -18.87 14.00
N LEU A 318 -2.71 -18.62 12.80
CA LEU A 318 -3.45 -17.38 12.50
C LEU A 318 -4.73 -17.25 13.34
N MET A 319 -5.42 -18.36 13.66
CA MET A 319 -6.58 -18.31 14.55
C MET A 319 -6.19 -18.02 16.01
N ALA A 320 -5.09 -18.59 16.49
CA ALA A 320 -4.57 -18.26 17.82
C ALA A 320 -4.15 -16.77 17.90
N LEU A 321 -3.51 -16.26 16.84
CA LEU A 321 -3.11 -14.87 16.73
C LEU A 321 -4.31 -13.91 16.61
N LYS A 322 -5.36 -14.28 15.88
CA LYS A 322 -6.63 -13.53 15.84
C LYS A 322 -7.18 -13.35 17.25
N GLN A 323 -7.26 -14.43 18.04
CA GLN A 323 -7.75 -14.37 19.42
C GLN A 323 -6.85 -13.55 20.34
N LEU A 324 -5.52 -13.64 20.17
CA LEU A 324 -4.56 -12.83 20.92
C LEU A 324 -4.72 -11.34 20.58
N ALA A 325 -4.84 -10.99 19.31
CA ALA A 325 -5.04 -9.62 18.85
C ALA A 325 -6.34 -9.01 19.41
N VAL A 326 -7.43 -9.78 19.45
CA VAL A 326 -8.69 -9.37 20.10
C VAL A 326 -8.48 -9.06 21.59
N ARG A 327 -7.77 -9.94 22.32
CA ARG A 327 -7.47 -9.72 23.75
C ARG A 327 -6.57 -8.52 24.00
N GLN A 328 -5.72 -8.17 23.04
CA GLN A 328 -4.83 -7.01 23.11
C GLN A 328 -5.46 -5.72 22.55
N HIS A 329 -6.76 -5.74 22.19
CA HIS A 329 -7.44 -4.60 21.57
C HIS A 329 -6.74 -4.09 20.30
N ARG A 330 -6.23 -5.02 19.47
CA ARG A 330 -5.61 -4.75 18.15
C ARG A 330 -6.52 -5.27 17.02
N PRO A 331 -7.61 -4.55 16.69
CA PRO A 331 -8.63 -5.04 15.76
C PRO A 331 -8.10 -5.21 14.33
N ASP A 332 -7.19 -4.34 13.89
CA ASP A 332 -6.52 -4.40 12.58
C ASP A 332 -5.75 -5.71 12.40
N GLN A 333 -4.97 -6.10 13.41
CA GLN A 333 -4.21 -7.36 13.41
C GLN A 333 -5.13 -8.57 13.51
N ALA A 334 -6.24 -8.46 14.25
CA ALA A 334 -7.24 -9.52 14.34
C ALA A 334 -7.91 -9.78 12.98
N VAL A 335 -8.30 -8.73 12.25
CA VAL A 335 -8.86 -8.86 10.89
C VAL A 335 -7.82 -9.39 9.91
N ARG A 336 -6.59 -8.88 9.95
CA ARG A 336 -5.50 -9.39 9.11
C ARG A 336 -5.29 -10.89 9.31
N ALA A 337 -5.16 -11.33 10.56
CA ALA A 337 -4.99 -12.74 10.92
C ALA A 337 -6.20 -13.57 10.47
N GLY A 338 -7.42 -13.09 10.71
CA GLY A 338 -8.66 -13.77 10.31
C GLY A 338 -8.78 -13.95 8.80
N LEU A 339 -8.52 -12.91 8.01
CA LEU A 339 -8.55 -12.99 6.55
C LEU A 339 -7.54 -14.01 6.01
N GLN A 340 -6.32 -13.99 6.55
CA GLN A 340 -5.27 -14.94 6.15
C GLN A 340 -5.59 -16.38 6.59
N ALA A 341 -6.25 -16.57 7.75
CA ALA A 341 -6.69 -17.89 8.22
C ALA A 341 -7.77 -18.46 7.29
N VAL A 342 -8.79 -17.67 6.98
CA VAL A 342 -9.86 -18.07 6.05
C VAL A 342 -9.29 -18.36 4.66
N TYR A 343 -8.27 -17.61 4.22
CA TYR A 343 -7.60 -17.92 2.98
C TYR A 343 -6.83 -19.24 2.99
N ALA A 344 -6.22 -19.61 4.13
CA ALA A 344 -5.65 -20.93 4.28
C ALA A 344 -6.71 -22.04 4.12
N LEU A 345 -7.90 -21.88 4.74
CA LEU A 345 -9.03 -22.80 4.54
C LEU A 345 -9.47 -22.89 3.08
N TYR A 346 -9.54 -21.75 2.40
CA TYR A 346 -9.87 -21.68 0.98
C TYR A 346 -8.85 -22.46 0.14
N LYS A 347 -7.55 -22.27 0.38
CA LYS A 347 -6.48 -23.02 -0.30
C LYS A 347 -6.50 -24.52 0.01
N MET A 348 -6.95 -24.91 1.20
CA MET A 348 -7.20 -26.31 1.57
C MET A 348 -8.49 -26.89 0.97
N ARG A 349 -9.30 -26.07 0.26
CA ARG A 349 -10.60 -26.43 -0.31
C ARG A 349 -11.67 -26.78 0.73
N HIS A 350 -11.54 -26.26 1.94
CA HIS A 350 -12.55 -26.41 3.01
C HIS A 350 -13.65 -25.34 2.89
N PHE A 351 -14.38 -25.34 1.76
CA PHE A 351 -15.34 -24.28 1.43
C PHE A 351 -16.51 -24.13 2.41
N GLU A 352 -16.91 -25.21 3.07
CA GLU A 352 -17.92 -25.19 4.14
C GLU A 352 -17.45 -24.28 5.28
N ARG A 353 -16.22 -24.50 5.77
CA ARG A 353 -15.62 -23.69 6.83
C ARG A 353 -15.34 -22.26 6.40
N VAL A 354 -14.98 -22.03 5.13
CA VAL A 354 -14.86 -20.67 4.58
C VAL A 354 -16.20 -19.93 4.68
N SER A 355 -17.31 -20.61 4.37
CA SER A 355 -18.65 -20.02 4.46
C SER A 355 -19.09 -19.72 5.90
N GLU A 356 -18.59 -20.49 6.87
CA GLU A 356 -18.86 -20.29 8.30
C GLU A 356 -18.02 -19.14 8.90
N GLU A 357 -16.73 -19.06 8.55
CA GLU A 357 -15.77 -18.19 9.22
C GLU A 357 -15.60 -16.81 8.53
N LEU A 358 -15.74 -16.73 7.20
CA LEU A 358 -15.58 -15.48 6.47
C LEU A 358 -16.59 -14.37 6.88
N PRO A 359 -17.88 -14.65 7.13
CA PRO A 359 -18.83 -13.62 7.54
C PRO A 359 -18.41 -12.85 8.78
N GLU A 360 -17.89 -13.54 9.80
CA GLU A 360 -17.42 -12.92 11.05
C GLU A 360 -16.26 -11.95 10.75
N VAL A 361 -15.30 -12.37 9.92
CA VAL A 361 -14.14 -11.55 9.55
C VAL A 361 -14.54 -10.33 8.72
N LEU A 362 -15.46 -10.48 7.76
CA LEU A 362 -15.98 -9.36 6.98
C LEU A 362 -16.75 -8.36 7.86
N GLN A 363 -17.53 -8.85 8.83
CA GLN A 363 -18.18 -7.98 9.81
C GLN A 363 -17.18 -7.26 10.72
N SER A 364 -16.11 -7.94 11.17
CA SER A 364 -15.03 -7.29 11.91
C SER A 364 -14.33 -6.22 11.06
N MET A 365 -14.14 -6.48 9.76
CA MET A 365 -13.58 -5.52 8.81
C MET A 365 -14.49 -4.29 8.63
N MET A 366 -15.81 -4.49 8.55
CA MET A 366 -16.78 -3.38 8.53
C MET A 366 -16.73 -2.56 9.83
N ARG A 367 -16.57 -3.21 10.98
CA ARG A 367 -16.50 -2.54 12.30
C ARG A 367 -15.19 -1.80 12.54
N LEU A 368 -14.09 -2.27 11.94
CA LEU A 368 -12.85 -1.51 11.88
C LEU A 368 -13.11 -0.13 11.25
N GLY A 369 -14.02 -0.08 10.27
CA GLY A 369 -14.25 1.12 9.48
C GLY A 369 -12.93 1.74 9.05
N THR A 370 -12.92 3.04 8.87
CA THR A 370 -11.75 3.84 8.52
C THR A 370 -10.97 4.30 9.76
N THR A 371 -11.21 3.69 10.93
CA THR A 371 -10.54 4.02 12.20
C THR A 371 -9.17 3.34 12.37
N GLY A 372 -8.79 2.47 11.43
CA GLY A 372 -7.49 1.79 11.47
C GLY A 372 -7.05 1.28 10.09
N GLY A 373 -6.18 2.05 9.43
CA GLY A 373 -5.29 1.57 8.36
C GLY A 373 -5.92 0.71 7.26
N PRO A 374 -6.99 1.15 6.55
CA PRO A 374 -7.45 0.43 5.36
C PRO A 374 -6.33 0.26 4.31
N TYR A 375 -5.36 1.18 4.27
CA TYR A 375 -4.18 1.06 3.42
C TYR A 375 -3.19 -0.03 3.89
N ALA A 376 -3.15 -0.40 5.17
CA ALA A 376 -2.26 -1.43 5.70
C ALA A 376 -2.73 -2.85 5.32
N LEU A 377 -4.05 -3.05 5.18
CA LEU A 377 -4.64 -4.29 4.68
C LEU A 377 -4.62 -4.40 3.15
N ARG A 378 -4.37 -3.30 2.43
CA ARG A 378 -4.42 -3.27 0.96
C ARG A 378 -3.51 -4.31 0.29
N PRO A 379 -2.25 -4.51 0.70
CA PRO A 379 -1.42 -5.57 0.14
C PRO A 379 -2.07 -6.95 0.35
N ASP A 380 -2.67 -7.20 1.51
CA ASP A 380 -3.38 -8.45 1.79
C ASP A 380 -4.60 -8.57 0.87
N MET A 381 -5.37 -7.50 0.68
CA MET A 381 -6.53 -7.56 -0.20
C MET A 381 -6.19 -7.96 -1.64
N ALA A 382 -5.06 -7.48 -2.16
CA ALA A 382 -4.57 -7.87 -3.47
C ALA A 382 -4.15 -9.34 -3.54
N GLU A 383 -3.52 -9.88 -2.49
CA GLU A 383 -3.13 -11.29 -2.40
C GLU A 383 -4.34 -12.22 -2.24
N LEU A 384 -5.40 -11.75 -1.59
CA LEU A 384 -6.59 -12.51 -1.25
C LEU A 384 -7.70 -12.42 -2.31
N SER A 385 -7.40 -11.94 -3.51
CA SER A 385 -8.38 -11.71 -4.59
C SER A 385 -9.24 -12.94 -4.93
N GLU A 386 -8.64 -14.14 -4.95
CA GLU A 386 -9.37 -15.40 -5.19
C GLU A 386 -10.42 -15.69 -4.10
N LEU A 387 -10.12 -15.38 -2.85
CA LEU A 387 -11.06 -15.55 -1.74
C LEU A 387 -12.24 -14.60 -1.88
N PHE A 388 -11.99 -13.34 -2.24
CA PHE A 388 -13.05 -12.36 -2.44
C PHE A 388 -13.92 -12.68 -3.66
N LEU A 389 -13.33 -13.19 -4.74
CA LEU A 389 -14.09 -13.69 -5.88
C LEU A 389 -14.97 -14.88 -5.49
N HIS A 390 -14.48 -15.79 -4.65
CA HIS A 390 -15.29 -16.87 -4.11
C HIS A 390 -16.44 -16.34 -3.23
N ALA A 391 -16.16 -15.37 -2.37
CA ALA A 391 -17.13 -14.74 -1.50
C ALA A 391 -18.23 -13.99 -2.27
N GLN A 392 -17.87 -13.33 -3.37
CA GLN A 392 -18.82 -12.64 -4.26
C GLN A 392 -19.86 -13.60 -4.87
N ASN A 393 -19.50 -14.87 -5.05
CA ASN A 393 -20.38 -15.89 -5.60
C ASN A 393 -21.14 -16.70 -4.54
N ASN A 394 -20.98 -16.36 -3.25
CA ASN A 394 -21.64 -17.06 -2.15
C ASN A 394 -22.75 -16.17 -1.54
N PRO A 395 -24.00 -16.67 -1.41
CA PRO A 395 -25.14 -15.85 -1.04
C PRO A 395 -25.09 -15.28 0.39
N VAL A 396 -24.31 -15.87 1.30
CA VAL A 396 -24.14 -15.40 2.68
C VAL A 396 -23.08 -14.29 2.75
N THR A 397 -21.99 -14.43 1.99
CA THR A 397 -20.84 -13.53 2.07
C THR A 397 -20.89 -12.39 1.05
N ALA A 398 -21.58 -12.55 -0.07
CA ALA A 398 -21.69 -11.53 -1.11
C ALA A 398 -22.29 -10.20 -0.60
N PRO A 399 -23.39 -10.15 0.18
CA PRO A 399 -23.93 -8.90 0.71
C PRO A 399 -22.97 -8.19 1.67
N LEU A 400 -22.24 -8.97 2.48
CA LEU A 400 -21.23 -8.45 3.40
C LEU A 400 -20.03 -7.88 2.63
N LEU A 401 -19.58 -8.58 1.59
CA LEU A 401 -18.49 -8.14 0.74
C LEU A 401 -18.84 -6.83 0.01
N VAL A 402 -20.05 -6.71 -0.55
CA VAL A 402 -20.53 -5.45 -1.16
C VAL A 402 -20.45 -4.31 -0.15
N THR A 403 -20.91 -4.53 1.09
CA THR A 403 -20.87 -3.51 2.14
C THR A 403 -19.43 -3.11 2.51
N VAL A 404 -18.53 -4.08 2.65
CA VAL A 404 -17.09 -3.86 2.90
C VAL A 404 -16.48 -3.04 1.76
N LEU A 405 -16.81 -3.39 0.51
CA LEU A 405 -16.30 -2.72 -0.68
C LEU A 405 -16.89 -1.32 -0.85
N ASP A 406 -18.14 -1.09 -0.47
CA ASP A 406 -18.80 0.22 -0.51
C ASP A 406 -18.25 1.16 0.57
N GLN A 407 -18.04 0.65 1.78
CA GLN A 407 -17.32 1.40 2.83
C GLN A 407 -15.89 1.70 2.39
N ALA A 408 -15.26 0.75 1.70
CA ALA A 408 -13.96 0.98 1.10
C ALA A 408 -14.04 1.91 -0.14
N SER A 409 -15.17 2.04 -0.83
CA SER A 409 -15.30 2.88 -2.04
C SER A 409 -15.48 4.37 -1.76
N GLY A 410 -15.94 4.72 -0.56
CA GLY A 410 -15.75 6.07 0.00
C GLY A 410 -14.28 6.49 0.03
N LEU A 411 -13.34 5.55 0.27
CA LEU A 411 -11.89 5.74 0.21
C LEU A 411 -11.33 5.80 -1.22
N LEU A 412 -12.12 5.37 -2.22
CA LEU A 412 -11.64 5.17 -3.59
C LEU A 412 -11.75 6.40 -4.49
N GLY A 413 -12.61 7.37 -4.15
CA GLY A 413 -12.97 8.46 -5.07
C GLY A 413 -13.76 7.93 -6.27
N ALA A 414 -15.01 8.41 -6.44
CA ALA A 414 -15.87 8.17 -7.60
C ALA A 414 -15.77 6.77 -8.24
N THR A 415 -16.31 5.71 -7.60
CA THR A 415 -16.34 4.36 -8.16
C THR A 415 -15.03 3.97 -8.89
N ALA A 416 -13.87 4.42 -8.40
CA ALA A 416 -12.58 3.85 -8.75
C ALA A 416 -12.36 2.60 -7.89
N ASP A 417 -13.38 1.73 -7.96
CA ASP A 417 -13.33 0.30 -7.94
C ASP A 417 -12.02 -0.25 -7.36
N LEU A 418 -12.13 -0.97 -6.24
CA LEU A 418 -11.03 -1.78 -5.70
C LEU A 418 -10.51 -2.76 -6.78
N PHE A 419 -11.32 -2.91 -7.84
CA PHE A 419 -11.13 -3.68 -9.05
C PHE A 419 -11.05 -2.81 -10.35
N ALA A 420 -10.99 -1.46 -10.30
CA ALA A 420 -10.73 -0.61 -11.48
C ALA A 420 -9.26 -0.70 -11.87
N PRO A 421 -8.97 -0.68 -13.17
CA PRO A 421 -7.77 -1.29 -13.70
C PRO A 421 -6.53 -0.48 -13.31
N ILE A 422 -5.59 -1.17 -12.68
CA ILE A 422 -4.26 -1.25 -13.29
C ILE A 422 -4.51 -1.36 -14.79
N VAL A 423 -4.27 -0.32 -15.58
CA VAL A 423 -4.52 -0.41 -17.03
C VAL A 423 -3.70 -1.59 -17.51
N MET A 424 -4.39 -2.66 -17.93
CA MET A 424 -3.73 -3.87 -18.34
C MET A 424 -3.45 -3.69 -19.82
N VAL A 425 -2.19 -3.43 -20.10
CA VAL A 425 -1.71 -3.34 -21.47
C VAL A 425 -1.13 -4.70 -21.83
N GLU A 426 -1.80 -5.43 -22.71
CA GLU A 426 -1.23 -6.66 -23.26
C GLU A 426 -0.57 -6.35 -24.60
N LEU A 427 0.71 -6.68 -24.71
CA LEU A 427 1.47 -6.59 -25.95
C LEU A 427 1.51 -7.98 -26.57
N LEU A 428 0.86 -8.11 -27.72
CA LEU A 428 0.99 -9.28 -28.57
C LEU A 428 2.15 -9.02 -29.53
N THR A 429 3.27 -9.68 -29.25
CA THR A 429 4.56 -9.48 -29.91
C THR A 429 5.02 -10.71 -30.71
N LEU A 430 4.38 -11.87 -30.52
CA LEU A 430 4.68 -13.10 -31.24
C LEU A 430 3.78 -13.24 -32.47
N GLY A 431 4.37 -13.10 -33.66
CA GLY A 431 3.68 -13.21 -34.94
C GLY A 431 2.79 -12.03 -35.33
N GLN A 432 2.63 -11.04 -34.44
CA GLN A 432 1.76 -9.88 -34.66
C GLN A 432 2.24 -8.64 -33.90
N TYR A 433 1.60 -7.51 -34.17
CA TYR A 433 1.84 -6.23 -33.52
C TYR A 433 0.52 -5.65 -33.03
N VAL A 434 0.06 -6.10 -31.86
CA VAL A 434 -1.21 -5.65 -31.28
C VAL A 434 -0.99 -5.17 -29.85
N VAL A 435 -1.62 -4.06 -29.52
CA VAL A 435 -1.73 -3.57 -28.14
C VAL A 435 -3.19 -3.72 -27.73
N LEU A 436 -3.43 -4.47 -26.68
CA LEU A 436 -4.74 -4.58 -26.03
C LEU A 436 -4.71 -3.67 -24.80
N THR A 437 -5.66 -2.76 -24.67
CA THR A 437 -5.87 -1.97 -23.46
C THR A 437 -7.13 -2.49 -22.79
N ASP A 438 -7.00 -3.08 -21.61
CA ASP A 438 -8.09 -3.74 -20.87
C ASP A 438 -8.84 -4.77 -21.75
N GLY A 439 -8.07 -5.53 -22.53
CA GLY A 439 -8.58 -6.56 -23.45
C GLY A 439 -9.16 -6.03 -24.77
N VAL A 440 -9.21 -4.72 -24.99
CA VAL A 440 -9.71 -4.11 -26.23
C VAL A 440 -8.54 -3.81 -27.19
N PRO A 441 -8.55 -4.35 -28.43
CA PRO A 441 -7.55 -4.01 -29.44
C PRO A 441 -7.54 -2.53 -29.76
N SER A 442 -6.37 -1.92 -29.59
CA SER A 442 -6.12 -0.55 -30.02
C SER A 442 -6.08 -0.50 -31.55
N THR A 443 -6.87 0.39 -32.14
CA THR A 443 -6.94 0.55 -33.59
C THR A 443 -5.84 1.47 -34.08
N TYR A 444 -4.89 0.91 -34.83
CA TYR A 444 -3.80 1.66 -35.48
C TYR A 444 -3.93 1.55 -37.01
N ALA A 445 -3.51 2.59 -37.72
CA ALA A 445 -3.44 2.55 -39.17
C ALA A 445 -2.12 1.91 -39.65
N GLY A 446 -2.19 0.70 -40.20
CA GLY A 446 -1.13 0.09 -41.03
C GLY A 446 0.25 -0.01 -40.36
N ARG A 447 1.31 0.42 -41.07
CA ARG A 447 2.74 0.25 -40.70
C ARG A 447 3.18 0.91 -39.39
N GLN A 448 2.32 1.66 -38.70
CA GLN A 448 2.67 2.34 -37.45
C GLN A 448 2.54 1.44 -36.21
N ALA A 449 1.68 0.41 -36.26
CA ALA A 449 1.47 -0.51 -35.14
C ALA A 449 2.78 -1.18 -34.67
N ARG A 450 3.63 -1.57 -35.62
CA ARG A 450 4.91 -2.22 -35.32
C ARG A 450 5.88 -1.35 -34.52
N PHE A 451 5.92 -0.04 -34.79
CA PHE A 451 6.80 0.87 -34.07
C PHE A 451 6.28 1.18 -32.67
N VAL A 452 4.95 1.28 -32.51
CA VAL A 452 4.30 1.44 -31.20
C VAL A 452 4.60 0.25 -30.31
N VAL A 453 4.33 -0.97 -30.81
CA VAL A 453 4.56 -2.21 -30.05
C VAL A 453 6.05 -2.37 -29.72
N ALA A 454 6.96 -2.13 -30.67
CA ALA A 454 8.40 -2.27 -30.42
C ALA A 454 8.93 -1.27 -29.38
N VAL A 455 8.55 0.01 -29.49
CA VAL A 455 8.97 1.04 -28.52
C VAL A 455 8.39 0.74 -27.14
N LEU A 456 7.11 0.38 -27.05
CA LEU A 456 6.45 0.08 -25.78
C LEU A 456 7.03 -1.17 -25.12
N SER A 457 7.27 -2.25 -25.88
CA SER A 457 7.95 -3.46 -25.39
C SER A 457 9.37 -3.17 -24.90
N TYR A 458 10.12 -2.33 -25.60
CA TYR A 458 11.47 -1.95 -25.19
C TYR A 458 11.45 -1.17 -23.87
N ILE A 459 10.57 -0.17 -23.72
CA ILE A 459 10.41 0.60 -22.49
C ILE A 459 9.98 -0.30 -21.31
N THR A 460 9.08 -1.27 -21.56
CA THR A 460 8.65 -2.24 -20.54
C THR A 460 9.79 -3.11 -20.02
N LEU A 461 10.71 -3.53 -20.90
CA LEU A 461 11.86 -4.38 -20.53
C LEU A 461 13.06 -3.57 -20.02
N HIS A 462 13.11 -2.27 -20.35
CA HIS A 462 14.19 -1.35 -20.01
C HIS A 462 13.61 -0.03 -19.46
N PRO A 463 13.16 -0.01 -18.18
CA PRO A 463 12.68 1.22 -17.57
C PRO A 463 13.81 2.26 -17.50
N ASP A 464 13.42 3.53 -17.55
CA ASP A 464 14.33 4.68 -17.54
C ASP A 464 15.28 4.73 -18.75
N CYS A 465 14.83 4.25 -19.93
CA CYS A 465 15.59 4.31 -21.17
C CYS A 465 15.47 5.66 -21.88
N SER A 466 16.54 6.10 -22.53
CA SER A 466 16.56 7.33 -23.32
C SER A 466 16.18 7.10 -24.78
N ASN A 467 15.87 8.18 -25.50
CA ASN A 467 15.70 8.13 -26.97
C ASN A 467 16.90 7.51 -27.69
N LEU A 468 18.12 7.71 -27.19
CA LEU A 468 19.33 7.15 -27.80
C LEU A 468 19.38 5.63 -27.60
N ASP A 469 18.96 5.13 -26.44
CA ASP A 469 18.92 3.70 -26.14
C ASP A 469 17.90 3.00 -27.04
N ILE A 470 16.70 3.56 -27.14
CA ILE A 470 15.62 3.06 -28.02
C ILE A 470 16.09 3.07 -29.48
N GLN A 471 16.74 4.15 -29.92
CA GLN A 471 17.26 4.26 -31.29
C GLN A 471 18.32 3.21 -31.58
N THR A 472 19.26 3.02 -30.65
CA THR A 472 20.38 2.08 -30.83
C THR A 472 19.88 0.64 -30.86
N ALA A 473 18.91 0.31 -30.01
CA ALA A 473 18.37 -1.04 -29.93
C ALA A 473 17.44 -1.39 -31.08
N LEU A 474 16.47 -0.52 -31.40
CA LEU A 474 15.41 -0.83 -32.37
C LEU A 474 15.74 -0.40 -33.80
N PHE A 475 16.59 0.62 -33.98
CA PHE A 475 16.84 1.25 -35.29
C PHE A 475 18.33 1.53 -35.56
N PRO A 476 19.25 0.57 -35.37
CA PRO A 476 20.69 0.80 -35.45
C PRO A 476 21.16 1.27 -36.84
N ASN A 477 20.52 0.77 -37.90
CA ASN A 477 20.89 1.06 -39.30
C ASN A 477 20.18 2.27 -39.90
N HIS A 478 19.28 2.92 -39.16
CA HIS A 478 18.53 4.07 -39.64
C HIS A 478 19.24 5.39 -39.35
N HIS A 479 19.11 6.35 -40.26
CA HIS A 479 19.63 7.70 -40.05
C HIS A 479 19.01 8.33 -38.78
N PRO A 480 19.79 8.99 -37.89
CA PRO A 480 19.30 9.43 -36.58
C PRO A 480 18.04 10.30 -36.58
N ARG A 481 17.90 11.18 -37.59
CA ARG A 481 16.70 12.02 -37.75
C ARG A 481 15.44 11.21 -38.06
N THR A 482 15.58 10.09 -38.76
CA THR A 482 14.46 9.21 -39.14
C THR A 482 14.04 8.35 -37.96
N SER A 483 14.99 7.75 -37.25
CA SER A 483 14.72 6.95 -36.04
C SER A 483 14.06 7.81 -34.94
N ALA A 484 14.57 9.03 -34.71
CA ALA A 484 13.98 9.96 -33.75
C ALA A 484 12.53 10.34 -34.12
N ARG A 485 12.20 10.40 -35.42
CA ARG A 485 10.83 10.63 -35.88
C ARG A 485 9.95 9.41 -35.58
N TYR A 486 10.40 8.19 -35.86
CA TYR A 486 9.63 6.98 -35.55
C TYR A 486 9.37 6.82 -34.06
N ILE A 487 10.36 7.11 -33.21
CA ILE A 487 10.18 7.06 -31.76
C ILE A 487 9.20 8.12 -31.28
N ARG A 488 9.31 9.36 -31.79
CA ARG A 488 8.35 10.42 -31.45
C ARG A 488 6.93 10.05 -31.88
N ASP A 489 6.76 9.62 -33.13
CA ASP A 489 5.45 9.23 -33.66
C ASP A 489 4.88 8.06 -32.83
N ALA A 490 5.71 7.07 -32.45
CA ALA A 490 5.28 5.97 -31.59
C ALA A 490 4.86 6.44 -30.20
N VAL A 491 5.66 7.28 -29.55
CA VAL A 491 5.37 7.87 -28.24
C VAL A 491 4.08 8.70 -28.27
N ASP A 492 3.87 9.50 -29.32
CA ASP A 492 2.65 10.30 -29.49
C ASP A 492 1.41 9.41 -29.64
N HIS A 493 1.55 8.21 -30.22
CA HIS A 493 0.46 7.23 -30.28
C HIS A 493 0.25 6.53 -28.95
N ILE A 494 1.32 6.19 -28.22
CA ILE A 494 1.23 5.59 -26.88
C ILE A 494 0.50 6.53 -25.92
N ASP A 495 0.81 7.83 -25.96
CA ASP A 495 0.10 8.84 -25.15
C ASP A 495 -1.40 8.92 -25.45
N ARG A 496 -1.82 8.59 -26.68
CA ARG A 496 -3.26 8.57 -27.07
C ARG A 496 -4.00 7.34 -26.52
N LEU A 497 -3.30 6.28 -26.14
CA LEU A 497 -3.88 5.10 -25.49
C LEU A 497 -4.21 5.36 -24.02
N GLY A 498 -3.63 6.43 -23.45
CA GLY A 498 -3.75 6.79 -22.06
C GLY A 498 -2.40 7.28 -21.51
N PRO A 499 -2.33 7.67 -20.23
CA PRO A 499 -1.09 8.08 -19.58
C PRO A 499 -0.22 6.86 -19.26
N LEU A 500 0.24 6.16 -20.30
CA LEU A 500 1.00 4.92 -20.18
C LEU A 500 2.49 5.15 -19.89
N LEU A 501 3.01 6.32 -20.30
CA LEU A 501 4.41 6.68 -20.18
C LEU A 501 4.62 7.87 -19.26
N GLU A 502 5.62 7.76 -18.40
CA GLU A 502 6.26 8.87 -17.73
C GLU A 502 7.47 9.32 -18.56
N LYS A 503 7.53 10.62 -18.88
CA LYS A 503 8.62 11.25 -19.63
C LYS A 503 9.46 12.09 -18.67
N GLY A 504 10.65 11.59 -18.32
CA GLY A 504 11.65 12.30 -17.52
C GLY A 504 12.78 12.89 -18.37
N GLY A 505 13.79 13.47 -17.72
CA GLY A 505 15.01 13.96 -18.36
C GLY A 505 14.92 15.38 -18.92
N SER A 506 16.00 15.83 -19.57
CA SER A 506 16.05 17.19 -20.17
C SER A 506 15.23 17.24 -21.47
N TYR A 507 14.75 18.42 -21.85
CA TYR A 507 14.02 18.61 -23.12
C TYR A 507 14.78 18.06 -24.35
N HIS A 508 16.12 18.08 -24.30
CA HIS A 508 16.98 17.58 -25.37
C HIS A 508 17.37 16.08 -25.24
N ARG A 509 17.03 15.43 -24.11
CA ARG A 509 17.29 14.01 -23.82
C ARG A 509 16.18 13.44 -22.92
N PRO A 510 15.00 13.15 -23.48
CA PRO A 510 13.91 12.54 -22.71
C PRO A 510 14.23 11.10 -22.37
N VAL A 511 13.75 10.69 -21.20
CA VAL A 511 13.84 9.35 -20.63
C VAL A 511 12.43 8.82 -20.43
N TYR A 512 12.19 7.55 -20.73
CA TYR A 512 10.86 6.95 -20.73
C TYR A 512 10.78 5.81 -19.72
N ARG A 513 9.65 5.72 -19.02
CA ARG A 513 9.28 4.59 -18.15
C ARG A 513 7.76 4.37 -18.20
N ILE A 514 7.31 3.15 -17.90
CA ILE A 514 5.89 2.86 -17.70
C ILE A 514 5.44 3.49 -16.38
N THR A 515 4.24 4.06 -16.36
CA THR A 515 3.66 4.65 -15.14
C THR A 515 3.31 3.58 -14.11
N ASP A 516 3.31 3.95 -12.83
CA ASP A 516 2.93 3.08 -11.70
C ASP A 516 1.46 2.61 -11.74
N LYS A 517 0.65 3.18 -12.63
CA LYS A 517 -0.79 2.90 -12.82
C LYS A 517 -1.07 1.85 -13.90
N VAL A 518 -0.03 1.34 -14.56
CA VAL A 518 -0.14 0.46 -15.73
C VAL A 518 0.65 -0.82 -15.48
N THR A 519 0.02 -1.97 -15.70
CA THR A 519 0.76 -3.24 -15.81
C THR A 519 0.79 -3.64 -17.27
N VAL A 520 2.01 -3.81 -17.77
CA VAL A 520 2.22 -4.31 -19.12
C VAL A 520 2.51 -5.81 -19.03
N SER A 521 1.73 -6.61 -19.75
CA SER A 521 2.00 -8.02 -19.96
C SER A 521 2.44 -8.23 -21.41
N MET A 522 3.35 -9.18 -21.63
CA MET A 522 3.79 -9.55 -22.97
C MET A 522 3.58 -11.05 -23.19
N ASP A 523 3.04 -11.42 -24.35
CA ASP A 523 2.93 -12.83 -24.76
C ASP A 523 4.32 -13.54 -24.78
N LEU A 524 5.39 -12.81 -25.09
CA LEU A 524 6.77 -13.27 -24.95
C LEU A 524 7.13 -13.72 -23.52
N GLN A 525 6.73 -12.94 -22.51
CA GLN A 525 7.01 -13.26 -21.11
C GLN A 525 6.25 -14.52 -20.67
N LEU A 526 5.06 -14.76 -21.23
CA LEU A 526 4.29 -15.98 -20.97
C LEU A 526 5.03 -17.23 -21.47
N VAL A 527 5.67 -17.17 -22.64
CA VAL A 527 6.47 -18.28 -23.17
C VAL A 527 7.66 -18.56 -22.25
N PHE A 528 8.43 -17.53 -21.87
CA PHE A 528 9.56 -17.69 -20.95
C PHE A 528 9.14 -18.25 -19.60
N LYS A 529 8.02 -17.76 -19.04
CA LYS A 529 7.47 -18.25 -17.78
C LYS A 529 7.12 -19.73 -17.85
N ARG A 530 6.34 -20.14 -18.86
CA ARG A 530 5.91 -21.55 -19.02
C ARG A 530 7.10 -22.49 -19.22
N ALA A 531 8.12 -22.04 -19.95
CA ALA A 531 9.34 -22.82 -20.15
C ALA A 531 10.15 -22.96 -18.85
N ALA A 532 10.30 -21.87 -18.07
CA ALA A 532 10.98 -21.90 -16.77
C ALA A 532 10.27 -22.80 -15.74
N GLU A 533 8.95 -22.93 -15.84
CA GLU A 533 8.12 -23.84 -15.04
C GLU A 533 8.19 -25.31 -15.49
N GLY A 534 8.98 -25.62 -16.54
CA GLY A 534 9.06 -26.98 -17.11
C GLY A 534 7.85 -27.39 -17.96
N ASN A 535 6.93 -26.48 -18.25
CA ASN A 535 5.75 -26.73 -19.07
C ASN A 535 6.04 -26.44 -20.55
N ALA A 536 6.81 -27.33 -21.18
CA ALA A 536 7.25 -27.17 -22.56
C ALA A 536 6.08 -27.12 -23.57
N LEU A 537 5.07 -27.96 -23.39
CA LEU A 537 3.89 -27.99 -24.26
C LEU A 537 3.07 -26.71 -24.14
N GLY A 538 2.91 -26.18 -22.93
CA GLY A 538 2.29 -24.88 -22.71
C GLY A 538 3.12 -23.74 -23.31
N ALA A 539 4.44 -23.80 -23.25
CA ALA A 539 5.31 -22.79 -23.86
C ALA A 539 5.19 -22.80 -25.40
N LEU A 540 5.13 -23.97 -26.02
CA LEU A 540 4.87 -24.13 -27.46
C LEU A 540 3.47 -23.65 -27.86
N ASP A 541 2.44 -23.94 -27.07
CA ASP A 541 1.10 -23.44 -27.35
C ASP A 541 1.01 -21.91 -27.20
N ALA A 542 1.75 -21.31 -26.28
CA ALA A 542 1.80 -19.85 -26.16
C ALA A 542 2.55 -19.18 -27.32
N TYR A 543 3.37 -19.91 -28.07
CA TYR A 543 4.11 -19.38 -29.21
C TYR A 543 3.18 -19.18 -30.42
N ARG A 544 2.99 -17.93 -30.84
CA ARG A 544 2.11 -17.56 -31.97
C ARG A 544 2.85 -17.11 -33.23
N GLY A 545 4.18 -17.17 -33.22
CA GLY A 545 5.04 -16.77 -34.33
C GLY A 545 6.30 -16.11 -33.84
N GLU A 546 7.13 -15.68 -34.78
CA GLU A 546 8.39 -14.99 -34.49
C GLU A 546 8.16 -13.69 -33.73
N PHE A 547 9.04 -13.39 -32.77
CA PHE A 547 8.99 -12.13 -32.02
C PHE A 547 9.28 -10.95 -32.96
N MET A 548 8.29 -10.07 -33.13
CA MET A 548 8.37 -8.87 -33.98
C MET A 548 8.90 -9.15 -35.39
N PRO A 549 8.17 -9.90 -36.24
CA PRO A 549 8.69 -10.49 -37.48
C PRO A 549 9.14 -9.47 -38.54
N GLU A 550 8.61 -8.25 -38.52
CA GLU A 550 8.97 -7.19 -39.48
C GLU A 550 10.18 -6.31 -39.07
N LEU A 551 10.86 -6.62 -37.96
CA LEU A 551 11.99 -5.83 -37.42
C LEU A 551 13.32 -6.60 -37.46
N ASP A 552 13.74 -6.99 -38.66
CA ASP A 552 14.93 -7.84 -38.82
C ASP A 552 16.26 -7.12 -38.60
N ASP A 553 16.28 -5.80 -38.78
CA ASP A 553 17.49 -4.95 -38.67
C ASP A 553 17.87 -4.60 -37.21
N SER A 554 17.12 -5.09 -36.21
CA SER A 554 17.35 -4.80 -34.79
C SER A 554 18.10 -5.95 -34.09
N GLU A 555 19.33 -5.69 -33.62
CA GLU A 555 20.12 -6.67 -32.85
C GLU A 555 19.37 -7.13 -31.58
N TRP A 556 18.70 -6.21 -30.90
CA TRP A 556 17.90 -6.54 -29.71
C TRP A 556 16.74 -7.51 -30.01
N VAL A 557 16.05 -7.33 -31.15
CA VAL A 557 15.00 -8.26 -31.59
C VAL A 557 15.62 -9.63 -31.90
N GLN A 558 16.77 -9.68 -32.58
CA GLN A 558 17.45 -10.94 -32.91
C GLN A 558 17.92 -11.69 -31.66
N ASP A 559 18.46 -10.97 -30.67
CA ASP A 559 18.85 -11.56 -29.38
C ASP A 559 17.66 -12.17 -28.64
N LEU A 560 16.51 -11.48 -28.63
CA LEU A 560 15.29 -12.00 -28.01
C LEU A 560 14.71 -13.20 -28.77
N ARG A 561 14.72 -13.17 -30.11
CA ARG A 561 14.34 -14.32 -30.96
C ARG A 561 15.23 -15.52 -30.65
N HIS A 562 16.55 -15.33 -30.64
CA HIS A 562 17.51 -16.39 -30.31
C HIS A 562 17.25 -16.96 -28.90
N ARG A 563 17.13 -16.09 -27.89
CA ARG A 563 16.85 -16.50 -26.51
C ARG A 563 15.53 -17.28 -26.40
N LEU A 564 14.48 -16.85 -27.11
CA LEU A 564 13.18 -17.53 -27.15
C LEU A 564 13.31 -18.94 -27.72
N THR A 565 13.97 -19.08 -28.88
CA THR A 565 14.17 -20.39 -29.52
C THR A 565 14.99 -21.34 -28.65
N THR A 566 16.08 -20.86 -28.06
CA THR A 566 16.91 -21.64 -27.13
C THR A 566 16.12 -22.08 -25.90
N THR A 567 15.28 -21.20 -25.34
CA THR A 567 14.45 -21.52 -24.18
C THR A 567 13.44 -22.62 -24.51
N LEU A 568 12.75 -22.51 -25.64
CA LEU A 568 11.78 -23.52 -26.09
C LEU A 568 12.46 -24.88 -26.32
N LYS A 569 13.63 -24.88 -26.95
CA LYS A 569 14.41 -26.11 -27.18
C LYS A 569 14.80 -26.78 -25.86
N LEU A 570 15.37 -26.03 -24.92
CA LEU A 570 15.76 -26.54 -23.61
C LEU A 570 14.57 -27.07 -22.81
N ALA A 571 13.40 -26.43 -22.91
CA ALA A 571 12.21 -26.89 -22.22
C ALA A 571 11.68 -28.23 -22.78
N LEU A 572 11.81 -28.46 -24.09
CA LEU A 572 11.31 -29.67 -24.75
C LEU A 572 12.19 -30.89 -24.53
N GLU A 573 13.48 -30.68 -24.38
CA GLU A 573 14.48 -31.73 -24.33
C GLU A 573 14.17 -32.85 -23.32
N PRO A 574 13.76 -32.56 -22.06
CA PRO A 574 13.43 -33.61 -21.10
C PRO A 574 12.23 -34.47 -21.51
N LEU A 575 11.21 -33.87 -22.16
CA LEU A 575 10.01 -34.60 -22.59
C LEU A 575 10.30 -35.53 -23.78
N LEU A 576 11.15 -35.08 -24.71
CA LEU A 576 11.59 -35.91 -25.82
C LEU A 576 12.42 -37.08 -25.31
N ASN A 577 13.38 -36.81 -24.42
CA ASN A 577 14.23 -37.84 -23.83
C ASN A 577 13.40 -38.88 -23.04
N ASP A 578 12.43 -38.45 -22.23
CA ASP A 578 11.57 -39.38 -21.50
C ASP A 578 10.71 -40.24 -22.44
N ALA A 579 10.10 -39.63 -23.46
CA ALA A 579 9.29 -40.37 -24.43
C ALA A 579 10.13 -41.38 -25.24
N GLU A 580 11.37 -41.02 -25.60
CA GLU A 580 12.31 -41.93 -26.28
C GLU A 580 12.76 -43.07 -25.37
N LEU A 581 13.13 -42.78 -24.12
CA LEU A 581 13.51 -43.79 -23.12
C LEU A 581 12.38 -44.80 -22.87
N ASN A 582 11.14 -44.32 -22.81
CA ASN A 582 9.94 -45.13 -22.64
C ASN A 582 9.44 -45.76 -23.96
N ARG A 583 10.18 -45.60 -25.08
CA ARG A 583 9.86 -46.13 -26.41
C ARG A 583 8.48 -45.69 -26.94
N GLN A 584 8.02 -44.52 -26.53
CA GLN A 584 6.75 -43.91 -26.94
C GLN A 584 6.95 -43.11 -28.24
N TYR A 585 7.40 -43.76 -29.31
CA TYR A 585 7.83 -43.07 -30.54
C TYR A 585 6.72 -42.26 -31.22
N ALA A 586 5.46 -42.69 -31.13
CA ALA A 586 4.33 -41.89 -31.63
C ALA A 586 4.19 -40.55 -30.87
N GLN A 587 4.56 -40.51 -29.59
CA GLN A 587 4.60 -39.28 -28.81
C GLN A 587 5.76 -38.38 -29.23
N VAL A 588 6.94 -38.96 -29.48
CA VAL A 588 8.11 -38.22 -30.01
C VAL A 588 7.76 -37.55 -31.35
N VAL A 589 7.12 -38.26 -32.27
CA VAL A 589 6.66 -37.70 -33.55
C VAL A 589 5.72 -36.51 -33.35
N ARG A 590 4.74 -36.63 -32.44
CA ARG A 590 3.82 -35.54 -32.12
C ARG A 590 4.53 -34.34 -31.50
N LEU A 591 5.41 -34.56 -30.53
CA LEU A 591 6.14 -33.50 -29.84
C LEU A 591 7.05 -32.74 -30.80
N CYS A 592 7.84 -33.42 -31.62
CA CYS A 592 8.67 -32.77 -32.62
C CYS A 592 7.84 -32.04 -33.68
N THR A 593 6.71 -32.60 -34.11
CA THR A 593 5.82 -31.93 -35.08
C THR A 593 5.25 -30.62 -34.52
N LEU A 594 4.93 -30.58 -33.22
CA LEU A 594 4.49 -29.36 -32.55
C LEU A 594 5.64 -28.37 -32.39
N ALA A 595 6.83 -28.84 -31.98
CA ALA A 595 8.01 -28.00 -31.77
C ALA A 595 8.48 -27.32 -33.07
N LEU A 596 8.44 -28.04 -34.20
CA LEU A 596 8.84 -27.54 -35.52
C LEU A 596 7.92 -26.42 -36.05
N ARG A 597 6.75 -26.18 -35.44
CA ARG A 597 5.97 -24.97 -35.75
C ARG A 597 6.63 -23.71 -35.22
N ALA A 598 7.32 -23.81 -34.09
CA ALA A 598 8.07 -22.72 -33.48
C ALA A 598 9.53 -22.67 -33.95
N LEU A 599 10.09 -23.83 -34.28
CA LEU A 599 11.49 -24.03 -34.66
C LEU A 599 11.58 -24.68 -36.05
N PRO A 600 11.10 -24.01 -37.12
CA PRO A 600 10.89 -24.65 -38.43
C PRO A 600 12.16 -25.07 -39.15
N LEU A 601 13.34 -24.67 -38.68
CA LEU A 601 14.64 -25.01 -39.27
C LEU A 601 15.54 -25.81 -38.32
N ASP A 602 14.99 -26.35 -37.21
CA ASP A 602 15.79 -27.15 -36.28
C ASP A 602 16.01 -28.57 -36.82
N LEU A 603 17.20 -28.77 -37.39
CA LEU A 603 17.59 -30.04 -38.02
C LEU A 603 17.60 -31.22 -37.04
N ASP A 604 17.86 -30.98 -35.75
CA ASP A 604 17.89 -32.03 -34.74
C ASP A 604 16.47 -32.55 -34.46
N LEU A 605 15.51 -31.64 -34.25
CA LEU A 605 14.10 -32.00 -34.09
C LEU A 605 13.52 -32.68 -35.34
N MET A 606 13.89 -32.22 -36.53
CA MET A 606 13.49 -32.88 -37.79
C MET A 606 14.02 -34.31 -37.89
N THR A 607 15.29 -34.51 -37.53
CA THR A 607 15.94 -35.83 -37.56
C THR A 607 15.30 -36.77 -36.53
N ARG A 608 15.11 -36.31 -35.28
CA ARG A 608 14.46 -37.11 -34.22
C ARG A 608 13.02 -37.48 -34.59
N ARG A 609 12.26 -36.57 -35.21
CA ARG A 609 10.91 -36.86 -35.71
C ARG A 609 10.91 -37.97 -36.76
N LEU A 610 11.84 -37.92 -37.72
CA LEU A 610 11.95 -38.92 -38.77
C LEU A 610 12.32 -40.29 -38.19
N GLN A 611 13.32 -40.35 -37.32
CA GLN A 611 13.74 -41.60 -36.65
C GLN A 611 12.61 -42.23 -35.82
N ALA A 612 11.84 -41.42 -35.08
CA ALA A 612 10.69 -41.93 -34.34
C ALA A 612 9.55 -42.40 -35.25
N ALA A 613 9.34 -41.74 -36.39
CA ALA A 613 8.36 -42.15 -37.39
C ALA A 613 8.74 -43.48 -38.08
N GLU A 614 10.03 -43.81 -38.22
CA GLU A 614 10.48 -45.12 -38.75
C GLU A 614 10.04 -46.29 -37.87
N LEU A 615 9.87 -46.01 -36.57
CA LEU A 615 9.51 -47.02 -35.57
C LEU A 615 8.01 -47.09 -35.27
N SER A 616 7.21 -46.07 -35.66
CA SER A 616 5.80 -45.98 -35.24
C SER A 616 4.84 -45.30 -36.21
N GLY A 617 5.34 -44.68 -37.29
CA GLY A 617 4.55 -43.89 -38.23
C GLY A 617 4.11 -44.67 -39.47
N SER A 618 3.28 -44.03 -40.29
CA SER A 618 2.85 -44.56 -41.57
C SER A 618 3.88 -44.30 -42.69
N MET A 619 3.86 -45.12 -43.76
CA MET A 619 4.71 -44.92 -44.94
C MET A 619 4.55 -43.53 -45.58
N TYR A 620 3.37 -42.92 -45.45
CA TYR A 620 3.11 -41.55 -45.93
C TYR A 620 3.83 -40.49 -45.10
N GLU A 621 3.78 -40.59 -43.76
CA GLU A 621 4.47 -39.66 -42.85
C GLU A 621 5.98 -39.72 -43.01
N LEU A 622 6.54 -40.93 -43.25
CA LEU A 622 7.97 -41.11 -43.50
C LEU A 622 8.47 -40.38 -44.74
N GLU A 623 7.77 -40.56 -45.86
CA GLU A 623 8.12 -39.90 -47.12
C GLU A 623 7.97 -38.36 -47.01
N LEU A 624 6.95 -37.89 -46.29
CA LEU A 624 6.76 -36.47 -46.00
C LEU A 624 7.92 -35.90 -45.17
N PHE A 625 8.23 -36.51 -44.03
CA PHE A 625 9.27 -36.01 -43.12
C PHE A 625 10.67 -36.08 -43.74
N ARG A 626 10.96 -37.09 -44.57
CA ARG A 626 12.22 -37.20 -45.31
C ARG A 626 12.39 -36.06 -46.30
N ARG A 627 11.35 -35.75 -47.10
CA ARG A 627 11.37 -34.62 -48.03
C ARG A 627 11.51 -33.27 -47.33
N GLU A 628 10.86 -33.09 -46.18
CA GLU A 628 11.01 -31.87 -45.37
C GLU A 628 12.44 -31.68 -44.84
N LEU A 629 13.10 -32.76 -44.40
CA LEU A 629 14.48 -32.73 -43.93
C LEU A 629 15.46 -32.46 -45.09
N GLU A 630 15.31 -33.16 -46.22
CA GLU A 630 16.14 -32.95 -47.41
C GLU A 630 16.03 -31.51 -47.95
N ARG A 631 14.85 -30.91 -47.88
CA ARG A 631 14.64 -29.51 -48.27
C ARG A 631 15.30 -28.51 -47.31
N SER A 632 15.50 -28.87 -46.04
CA SER A 632 16.08 -27.98 -45.04
C SER A 632 17.60 -28.06 -44.96
N ILE A 633 18.18 -29.16 -45.48
CA ILE A 633 19.64 -29.38 -45.58
C ILE A 633 20.22 -28.74 -46.85
N ASN A 634 19.45 -28.72 -47.94
CA ASN A 634 19.81 -28.08 -49.21
C ASN A 634 19.42 -26.61 -49.21
#